data_AF-A0A6G3R106-F1
#
_entry.id   AF-A0A6G3R106-F1
#
_cell.length_a   1.000
_cell.length_b   1.000
_cell.length_c   1.000
_cell.angle_alpha   90.00
_cell.angle_beta   90.00
_cell.angle_gamma   90.00
#
_symmetry.space_group_name_H-M   'P 1'
#
loop_
_entity.id
_entity.type
_entity.pdbx_description
1 polymer ?
#
loop_
_entity_poly.entity_id
_entity_poly.type
_entity_poly.pdbx_seq_one_letter_code
_entity_poly.pdbx_strand_id
1 'polypeptide(L)'
;AAPPGPPDAPMTAAGAVLDVVLHGRGGHVATPHLAVNPVVTAAAVVTRLQDSLTRLPAADGQVTLTVGTLRAGTAANVIPDRAELGVAVRAASDTLLDEALAEVRRAVRAESAVGGAPREPEVTVGSRSA
;
A
#
# COMPACT_ATOMS: atom_id res chain seq x y z
N ALA A 1 43.13 5.44 4.21
CA ALA A 1 42.02 5.25 5.18
C ALA A 1 41.03 6.39 4.95
N ALA A 2 39.78 6.07 4.59
CA ALA A 2 38.73 7.08 4.48
C ALA A 2 38.34 7.57 5.89
N PRO A 3 37.94 8.85 6.06
CA PRO A 3 37.59 9.37 7.38
C PRO A 3 36.35 8.66 7.95
N PRO A 4 36.24 8.49 9.28
CA PRO A 4 35.04 7.96 9.91
C PRO A 4 33.87 8.94 9.68
N GLY A 5 32.74 8.42 9.22
CA GLY A 5 31.49 9.19 9.09
C GLY A 5 31.00 9.71 10.45
N PRO A 6 30.19 10.78 10.47
CA PRO A 6 29.81 11.44 11.72
C PRO A 6 28.97 10.53 12.63
N PRO A 7 29.09 10.69 13.96
CA PRO A 7 28.45 9.83 14.95
C PRO A 7 26.96 10.14 15.09
N ASP A 8 26.13 9.08 15.13
CA ASP A 8 24.79 9.03 15.72
C ASP A 8 23.99 10.34 15.71
N ALA A 9 23.60 10.80 14.51
CA ALA A 9 22.44 11.67 14.43
C ALA A 9 21.22 10.85 14.89
N PRO A 10 20.37 11.35 15.81
CA PRO A 10 19.16 10.62 16.16
C PRO A 10 18.33 10.48 14.88
N MET A 11 18.27 9.26 14.33
CA MET A 11 17.33 8.91 13.28
C MET A 11 15.94 9.05 13.88
N THR A 12 15.28 10.19 13.65
CA THR A 12 13.84 10.32 13.88
C THR A 12 13.14 9.36 12.93
N ALA A 13 12.73 8.21 13.48
CA ALA A 13 12.03 7.18 12.73
C ALA A 13 10.56 7.59 12.53
N ALA A 14 10.32 8.42 11.51
CA ALA A 14 8.98 8.78 11.10
C ALA A 14 8.22 7.53 10.63
N GLY A 15 6.93 7.46 10.93
CA GLY A 15 6.10 6.33 10.50
C GLY A 15 4.63 6.68 10.36
N ALA A 16 3.93 5.90 9.55
CA ALA A 16 2.49 6.03 9.38
C ALA A 16 1.84 4.68 9.09
N VAL A 17 0.57 4.57 9.46
CA VAL A 17 -0.31 3.45 9.09
C VAL A 17 -1.38 4.00 8.16
N LEU A 18 -1.57 3.35 7.02
CA LEU A 18 -2.66 3.62 6.08
C LEU A 18 -3.70 2.51 6.14
N ASP A 19 -4.95 2.92 6.10
CA ASP A 19 -6.08 2.05 5.80
C ASP A 19 -6.50 2.32 4.35
N VAL A 20 -6.61 1.25 3.57
CA VAL A 20 -6.96 1.30 2.15
C VAL A 20 -8.22 0.49 1.93
N VAL A 21 -9.21 1.07 1.25
CA VAL A 21 -10.40 0.36 0.77
C VAL A 21 -10.42 0.39 -0.76
N LEU A 22 -10.32 -0.79 -1.35
CA LEU A 22 -10.46 -1.04 -2.78
C LEU A 22 -11.91 -1.43 -3.07
N HIS A 23 -12.49 -0.80 -4.10
CA HIS A 23 -13.87 -1.04 -4.49
C HIS A 23 -13.92 -1.92 -5.73
N GLY A 24 -14.80 -2.90 -5.70
CA GLY A 24 -15.12 -3.78 -6.81
C GLY A 24 -16.62 -3.82 -7.05
N ARG A 25 -17.05 -4.86 -7.76
CA ARG A 25 -18.46 -5.15 -8.03
C ARG A 25 -18.67 -6.61 -7.73
N GLY A 26 -19.38 -6.89 -6.64
CA GLY A 26 -19.62 -8.26 -6.20
C GLY A 26 -20.44 -9.07 -7.21
N GLY A 27 -20.43 -10.38 -7.05
CA GLY A 27 -21.14 -11.28 -7.94
C GLY A 27 -20.91 -12.76 -7.65
N HIS A 28 -21.52 -13.61 -8.46
CA HIS A 28 -21.30 -15.05 -8.37
C HIS A 28 -20.02 -15.42 -9.11
N VAL A 29 -19.21 -16.33 -8.54
CA VAL A 29 -17.98 -16.83 -9.19
C VAL A 29 -18.19 -17.54 -10.53
N ALA A 30 -19.44 -17.90 -10.88
CA ALA A 30 -19.79 -18.55 -12.15
C ALA A 30 -19.94 -17.53 -13.29
N THR A 31 -20.13 -16.25 -12.96
CA THR A 31 -20.28 -15.15 -13.92
C THR A 31 -19.25 -14.04 -13.66
N PRO A 32 -17.94 -14.35 -13.61
CA PRO A 32 -16.92 -13.40 -13.19
C PRO A 32 -16.80 -12.19 -14.13
N HIS A 33 -17.19 -12.34 -15.40
CA HIS A 33 -17.22 -11.26 -16.40
C HIS A 33 -18.23 -10.14 -16.09
N LEU A 34 -19.19 -10.38 -15.19
CA LEU A 34 -20.15 -9.36 -14.73
C LEU A 34 -19.67 -8.63 -13.47
N ALA A 35 -18.57 -9.08 -12.87
CA ALA A 35 -18.03 -8.59 -11.62
C ALA A 35 -16.71 -7.83 -11.84
N VAL A 36 -16.29 -7.11 -10.80
CA VAL A 36 -14.94 -6.54 -10.69
C VAL A 36 -14.40 -7.06 -9.38
N ASN A 37 -13.41 -7.95 -9.43
CA ASN A 37 -12.97 -8.71 -8.26
C ASN A 37 -11.89 -7.95 -7.47
N PRO A 38 -12.23 -7.33 -6.32
CA PRO A 38 -11.27 -6.54 -5.57
C PRO A 38 -10.23 -7.40 -4.85
N VAL A 39 -10.41 -8.72 -4.73
CA VAL A 39 -9.39 -9.65 -4.20
C VAL A 39 -8.17 -9.66 -5.12
N VAL A 40 -8.40 -9.70 -6.43
CA VAL A 40 -7.32 -9.72 -7.43
C VAL A 40 -6.60 -8.36 -7.43
N THR A 41 -7.36 -7.26 -7.40
CA THR A 41 -6.81 -5.91 -7.29
C THR A 41 -5.98 -5.76 -6.01
N ALA A 42 -6.45 -6.26 -4.88
CA ALA A 42 -5.71 -6.22 -3.61
C ALA A 42 -4.38 -6.97 -3.70
N ALA A 43 -4.37 -8.17 -4.30
CA ALA A 43 -3.15 -8.93 -4.50
C ALA A 43 -2.16 -8.19 -5.40
N ALA A 44 -2.63 -7.59 -6.49
CA ALA A 44 -1.81 -6.78 -7.39
C ALA A 44 -1.21 -5.56 -6.68
N VAL A 45 -2.00 -4.87 -5.84
CA VAL A 45 -1.51 -3.77 -4.99
C VAL A 45 -0.39 -4.25 -4.06
N VAL A 46 -0.57 -5.39 -3.37
CA VAL A 46 0.48 -5.93 -2.48
C VAL A 46 1.78 -6.14 -3.23
N THR A 47 1.75 -6.82 -4.38
CA THR A 47 2.94 -7.05 -5.20
C THR A 47 3.55 -5.73 -5.68
N ARG A 48 2.73 -4.80 -6.18
CA ARG A 48 3.18 -3.50 -6.68
C ARG A 48 3.85 -2.66 -5.60
N LEU A 49 3.33 -2.69 -4.38
CA LEU A 49 3.91 -1.95 -3.25
C LEU A 49 5.29 -2.50 -2.86
N GLN A 50 5.48 -3.82 -2.89
CA GLN A 50 6.80 -4.42 -2.66
C GLN A 50 7.82 -4.00 -3.72
N ASP A 51 7.44 -3.99 -5.00
CA ASP A 51 8.31 -3.51 -6.08
C ASP A 51 8.62 -2.01 -5.96
N SER A 52 7.69 -1.23 -5.40
CA SER A 52 7.83 0.23 -5.30
C SER A 52 8.90 0.67 -4.31
N LEU A 53 9.18 -0.14 -3.28
CA LEU A 53 10.25 0.09 -2.32
C LEU A 53 11.63 0.14 -2.98
N THR A 54 11.84 -0.61 -4.08
CA THR A 54 13.14 -0.65 -4.79
C THR A 54 13.48 0.67 -5.51
N ARG A 55 12.48 1.55 -5.68
CA ARG A 55 12.63 2.82 -6.40
C ARG A 55 12.87 4.01 -5.49
N LEU A 56 12.78 3.81 -4.17
CA LEU A 56 13.12 4.85 -3.19
C LEU A 56 14.63 4.83 -2.93
N PRO A 57 15.28 5.99 -2.72
CA PRO A 57 16.73 6.06 -2.57
C PRO A 57 17.22 5.17 -1.42
N ALA A 58 18.05 4.17 -1.74
CA ALA A 58 18.64 3.25 -0.77
C ALA A 58 19.95 3.78 -0.13
N ALA A 59 20.27 5.07 -0.33
CA ALA A 59 21.43 5.69 0.27
C ALA A 59 20.98 6.42 1.54
N ASP A 60 21.27 5.80 2.68
CA ASP A 60 21.28 6.40 4.02
C ASP A 60 19.92 6.59 4.74
N GLY A 61 18.79 6.19 4.15
CA GLY A 61 17.47 6.26 4.80
C GLY A 61 16.57 5.05 4.51
N GLN A 62 16.50 4.09 5.44
CA GLN A 62 15.65 2.89 5.35
C GLN A 62 14.16 3.26 5.29
N VAL A 63 13.59 3.38 4.09
CA VAL A 63 12.13 3.30 3.93
C VAL A 63 11.73 1.83 3.99
N THR A 64 10.79 1.50 4.87
CA THR A 64 10.16 0.17 4.90
C THR A 64 8.67 0.32 4.70
N LEU A 65 8.09 -0.61 3.94
CA LEU A 65 6.66 -0.71 3.73
C LEU A 65 6.23 -2.15 3.93
N THR A 66 5.21 -2.35 4.75
CA THR A 66 4.65 -3.67 5.02
C THR A 66 3.14 -3.61 4.91
N VAL A 67 2.55 -4.51 4.12
CA VAL A 67 1.11 -4.76 4.17
C VAL A 67 0.85 -5.71 5.33
N GLY A 68 0.36 -5.17 6.45
CA GLY A 68 0.13 -5.92 7.69
C GLY A 68 -1.22 -6.64 7.72
N THR A 69 -2.20 -6.18 6.95
CA THR A 69 -3.50 -6.86 6.82
C THR A 69 -4.02 -6.79 5.39
N LEU A 70 -4.67 -7.86 4.96
CA LEU A 70 -5.48 -7.94 3.73
C LEU A 70 -6.76 -8.70 4.07
N ARG A 71 -7.91 -8.09 3.83
CA ARG A 71 -9.23 -8.69 4.10
C ARG A 71 -10.15 -8.49 2.89
N ALA A 72 -10.74 -9.57 2.39
CA ALA A 72 -11.72 -9.50 1.31
C ALA A 72 -12.57 -10.78 1.26
N GLY A 73 -13.88 -10.61 1.13
CA GLY A 73 -14.83 -11.73 1.03
C GLY A 73 -15.05 -12.50 2.32
N THR A 74 -16.11 -13.30 2.32
CA THR A 74 -16.54 -14.15 3.45
C THR A 74 -16.91 -15.57 3.02
N ALA A 75 -17.00 -15.83 1.71
CA ALA A 75 -17.34 -17.13 1.13
C ALA A 75 -16.57 -17.35 -0.17
N ALA A 76 -16.10 -18.58 -0.42
CA ALA A 76 -15.25 -18.90 -1.57
C ALA A 76 -15.99 -18.86 -2.92
N ASN A 77 -17.32 -18.93 -2.92
CA ASN A 77 -18.18 -18.91 -4.11
C ASN A 77 -18.81 -17.54 -4.39
N VAL A 78 -18.38 -16.49 -3.68
CA VAL A 78 -18.87 -15.11 -3.86
C VAL A 78 -17.70 -14.18 -4.14
N ILE A 79 -17.80 -13.38 -5.20
CA ILE A 79 -16.88 -12.27 -5.45
C ILE A 79 -17.32 -11.10 -4.56
N PRO A 80 -16.47 -10.59 -3.65
CA PRO A 80 -16.83 -9.46 -2.80
C PRO A 80 -16.92 -8.15 -3.58
N ASP A 81 -17.58 -7.17 -2.98
CA ASP A 81 -17.69 -5.80 -3.50
C ASP A 81 -16.55 -4.89 -3.04
N ARG A 82 -15.75 -5.29 -2.04
CA ARG A 82 -14.58 -4.55 -1.58
C ARG A 82 -13.45 -5.42 -1.04
N ALA A 83 -12.26 -4.83 -0.95
CA ALA A 83 -11.11 -5.38 -0.24
C ALA A 83 -10.45 -4.29 0.60
N GLU A 84 -9.92 -4.66 1.77
CA GLU A 84 -9.31 -3.74 2.73
C GLU A 84 -7.85 -4.13 2.97
N LEU A 85 -6.95 -3.14 2.95
CA LEU A 85 -5.53 -3.30 3.26
C LEU A 85 -5.12 -2.38 4.40
N GLY A 86 -4.32 -2.90 5.33
CA GLY A 86 -3.59 -2.10 6.31
C GLY A 86 -2.11 -2.07 5.95
N VAL A 87 -1.57 -0.88 5.71
CA VAL A 87 -0.19 -0.68 5.25
C VAL A 87 0.58 0.13 6.28
N ALA A 88 1.69 -0.38 6.78
CA ALA A 88 2.61 0.34 7.65
C ALA A 88 3.81 0.82 6.84
N VAL A 89 4.20 2.08 7.05
CA VAL A 89 5.37 2.70 6.43
C VAL A 89 6.26 3.30 7.52
N ARG A 90 7.57 3.07 7.42
CA ARG A 90 8.59 3.76 8.23
C ARG A 90 9.61 4.40 7.30
N ALA A 91 10.14 5.55 7.69
CA ALA A 91 11.19 6.24 6.96
C ALA A 91 12.16 6.93 7.94
N ALA A 92 13.34 7.29 7.44
CA ALA A 92 14.37 7.97 8.23
C ALA A 92 14.12 9.48 8.43
N SER A 93 13.13 10.05 7.72
CA SER A 93 12.72 11.44 7.84
C SER A 93 11.26 11.61 7.43
N ASP A 94 10.64 12.72 7.85
CA ASP A 94 9.28 13.07 7.42
C ASP A 94 9.18 13.27 5.90
N THR A 95 10.19 13.86 5.28
CA THR A 95 10.22 14.05 3.81
C THR A 95 10.16 12.71 3.08
N LEU A 96 10.97 11.74 3.49
CA LEU A 96 10.96 10.39 2.91
C LEU A 96 9.65 9.66 3.21
N LEU A 97 9.06 9.89 4.40
CA LEU A 97 7.75 9.35 4.73
C LEU A 97 6.68 9.90 3.78
N ASP A 98 6.66 11.21 3.54
CA ASP A 98 5.69 11.85 2.64
C ASP A 98 5.84 11.35 1.19
N GLU A 99 7.07 11.19 0.70
CA GLU A 99 7.36 10.57 -0.60
C GLU A 99 6.85 9.12 -0.67
N ALA A 100 7.11 8.32 0.36
CA ALA A 100 6.64 6.94 0.42
C ALA A 100 5.10 6.88 0.46
N LEU A 101 4.43 7.72 1.25
CA LEU A 101 2.97 7.80 1.33
C LEU A 101 2.35 8.23 -0.02
N ALA A 102 3.01 9.13 -0.75
CA ALA A 102 2.58 9.52 -2.09
C ALA A 102 2.68 8.33 -3.08
N GLU A 103 3.78 7.57 -3.02
CA GLU A 103 3.96 6.37 -3.84
C GLU A 103 2.93 5.28 -3.52
N VAL A 104 2.59 5.06 -2.25
CA VAL A 104 1.50 4.13 -1.85
C VAL A 104 0.19 4.54 -2.50
N ARG A 105 -0.19 5.82 -2.36
CA ARG A 105 -1.43 6.34 -2.96
C ARG A 105 -1.44 6.17 -4.47
N ARG A 106 -0.31 6.45 -5.14
CA ARG A 106 -0.17 6.31 -6.59
C ARG A 106 -0.33 4.86 -7.04
N ALA A 107 0.35 3.92 -6.37
CA ALA A 107 0.25 2.49 -6.68
C ALA A 107 -1.16 1.96 -6.48
N VAL A 108 -1.79 2.27 -5.35
CA VAL A 108 -3.17 1.85 -5.03
C VAL A 108 -4.17 2.34 -6.08
N ARG A 109 -4.09 3.61 -6.48
CA ARG A 109 -4.95 4.17 -7.54
C ARG A 109 -4.70 3.53 -8.89
N ALA A 110 -3.43 3.34 -9.27
CA ALA A 110 -3.08 2.72 -10.54
C ALA A 110 -3.64 1.30 -10.67
N GLU A 111 -3.45 0.46 -9.66
CA GLU A 111 -3.95 -0.92 -9.68
C GLU A 111 -5.48 -0.97 -9.60
N SER A 112 -6.12 -0.04 -8.88
CA SER A 112 -7.59 0.08 -8.86
C SER A 112 -8.14 0.39 -10.25
N ALA A 113 -7.50 1.31 -10.98
CA ALA A 113 -7.88 1.67 -12.35
C ALA A 113 -7.66 0.50 -13.32
N VAL A 114 -6.51 -0.18 -13.25
CA VAL A 114 -6.20 -1.37 -14.06
C VAL A 114 -7.22 -2.48 -13.83
N GLY A 115 -7.64 -2.66 -12.57
CA GLY A 115 -8.67 -3.63 -12.19
C GLY A 115 -10.09 -3.29 -12.63
N GLY A 116 -10.33 -2.08 -13.17
CA GLY A 116 -11.67 -1.64 -13.59
C GLY A 116 -12.59 -1.32 -12.42
N ALA A 117 -12.03 -0.85 -11.30
CA ALA A 117 -12.80 -0.46 -10.12
C ALA A 117 -13.94 0.51 -10.48
N PRO A 118 -15.16 0.34 -9.93
CA PRO A 118 -16.28 1.22 -10.25
C PRO A 118 -16.15 2.63 -9.62
N ARG A 119 -15.23 2.80 -8.67
CA ARG A 119 -14.89 4.08 -8.06
C ARG A 119 -13.46 4.08 -7.53
N GLU A 120 -12.92 5.27 -7.31
CA GLU A 120 -11.59 5.48 -6.73
C GLU A 120 -11.46 4.81 -5.35
N PRO A 121 -10.28 4.25 -5.02
CA PRO A 121 -10.01 3.67 -3.72
C PRO A 121 -9.94 4.74 -2.63
N GLU A 122 -10.32 4.36 -1.42
CA GLU A 122 -10.19 5.20 -0.23
C GLU A 122 -8.83 4.91 0.42
N VAL A 123 -8.03 5.95 0.67
CA VAL A 123 -6.70 5.82 1.31
C VAL A 123 -6.59 6.84 2.44
N THR A 124 -6.74 6.38 3.67
CA THR A 124 -6.71 7.20 4.89
C THR A 124 -5.44 6.92 5.69
N VAL A 125 -4.88 7.96 6.31
CA VAL A 125 -3.76 7.78 7.25
C VAL A 125 -4.37 7.63 8.65
N GLY A 126 -4.31 6.43 9.21
CA GLY A 126 -4.90 6.10 10.51
C GLY A 126 -4.05 6.57 11.69
N SER A 127 -2.72 6.51 11.57
CA SER A 127 -1.80 7.07 12.57
C SER A 127 -0.51 7.56 11.91
N ARG A 128 0.14 8.57 12.51
CA ARG A 128 1.44 9.11 12.09
C ARG A 128 2.28 9.46 13.32
N SER A 129 3.57 9.13 13.30
CA SER A 129 4.58 9.49 14.30
C SER A 129 5.79 10.10 13.61
N ALA A 130 6.42 11.09 14.24
CA ALA A 130 7.69 11.69 13.80
C ALA A 130 8.87 11.06 14.56
#